data_AF-A0A931QYP4-F1
#
_entry.id   AF-A0A931QYP4-F1
#
_cell.length_a   1.000
_cell.length_b   1.000
_cell.length_c   1.000
_cell.angle_alpha   90.00
_cell.angle_beta   90.00
_cell.angle_gamma   90.00
#
_symmetry.space_group_name_H-M   'P 1'
#
loop_
_entity.id
_entity.type
_entity.pdbx_description
1 polymer ?
#
loop_
_entity_poly.entity_id
_entity_poly.type
_entity_poly.pdbx_seq_one_letter_code
_entity_poly.pdbx_strand_id
1 'polypeptide(L)' 'MKPATVVTTIFLVLVAILHVLRLVFGVEVTVGGAVVPKWPSVLAILVPSALALGLWREHRSRQPVAV' A
#
# COMPACT_ATOMS: atom_id res chain seq x y z
N MET A 1 0.54 -7.08 -16.98
CA MET A 1 1.16 -5.93 -16.29
C MET A 1 2.66 -6.02 -16.50
N LYS A 2 3.36 -4.89 -16.65
CA LYS A 2 4.83 -4.92 -16.77
C LYS A 2 5.42 -5.56 -15.50
N PRO A 3 6.55 -6.29 -15.56
CA PRO A 3 7.13 -6.93 -14.37
C PRO A 3 7.32 -5.95 -13.22
N ALA A 4 7.77 -4.74 -13.51
CA ALA A 4 7.91 -3.65 -12.54
C ALA A 4 6.58 -3.31 -11.83
N THR A 5 5.48 -3.25 -12.57
CA THR A 5 4.13 -2.95 -12.03
C THR A 5 3.66 -4.00 -11.03
N VAL A 6 3.98 -5.28 -11.28
CA VAL A 6 3.66 -6.38 -10.37
C VAL A 6 4.47 -6.26 -9.08
N VAL A 7 5.78 -6.01 -9.19
CA VAL A 7 6.66 -5.81 -8.04
C VAL A 7 6.19 -4.63 -7.18
N THR A 8 5.85 -3.49 -7.79
CA THR A 8 5.31 -2.33 -7.07
C THR A 8 4.00 -2.67 -6.35
N THR A 9 3.09 -3.40 -6.99
CA THR A 9 1.81 -3.80 -6.38
C THR A 9 2.04 -4.68 -5.16
N ILE A 10 2.92 -5.68 -5.27
CA ILE A 10 3.27 -6.57 -4.16
C ILE A 10 3.87 -5.78 -2.99
N PHE A 11 4.81 -4.88 -3.27
CA PHE A 11 5.44 -4.03 -2.26
C PHE A 11 4.41 -3.17 -1.52
N LEU A 12 3.51 -2.49 -2.25
CA LEU A 12 2.48 -1.64 -1.67
C LEU A 12 1.50 -2.44 -0.78
N VAL A 13 1.13 -3.66 -1.20
CA VAL A 13 0.28 -4.56 -0.41
C VAL A 13 1.00 -4.99 0.88
N LEU A 14 2.27 -5.36 0.80
CA LEU A 14 3.09 -5.72 1.98
C LEU A 14 3.16 -4.58 3.00
N VAL A 15 3.41 -3.36 2.54
CA VAL A 15 3.45 -2.16 3.40
C VAL A 15 2.09 -1.92 4.07
N ALA A 16 0.98 -2.08 3.33
CA ALA A 16 -0.36 -1.95 3.90
C ALA A 16 -0.63 -3.00 4.99
N ILE A 17 -0.27 -4.27 4.74
CA ILE A 17 -0.43 -5.36 5.72
C ILE A 17 0.38 -5.08 6.99
N LEU A 18 1.63 -4.62 6.86
CA LEU A 18 2.47 -4.26 8.01
C LEU A 18 1.84 -3.16 8.87
N HIS A 19 1.20 -2.16 8.24
CA HIS A 19 0.51 -1.11 8.98
C HIS A 19 -0.78 -1.59 9.66
N VAL A 20 -1.53 -2.50 9.02
CA VAL A 20 -2.68 -3.16 9.65
C VAL A 20 -2.22 -3.99 10.85
N LEU A 21 -1.15 -4.78 10.69
CA LEU A 21 -0.58 -5.59 11.77
C LEU A 21 -0.12 -4.71 12.94
N ARG A 22 0.56 -3.60 12.64
CA ARG A 22 0.98 -2.60 13.64
C ARG A 22 -0.20 -2.05 14.43
N LEU A 23 -1.33 -1.80 13.77
CA LEU A 23 -2.55 -1.31 14.43
C LEU A 23 -3.20 -2.39 15.30
N VAL A 24 -3.35 -3.62 14.79
CA VAL A 24 -4.04 -4.72 15.48
C VAL A 24 -3.25 -5.21 16.70
N PHE A 25 -1.93 -5.35 16.57
CA PHE A 25 -1.06 -5.82 17.66
C PHE A 25 -0.61 -4.68 18.58
N GLY A 26 -1.01 -3.44 18.30
CA GLY A 26 -0.68 -2.28 19.11
C GLY A 26 0.82 -1.98 19.20
N VAL A 27 1.61 -2.38 18.18
CA VAL A 27 3.07 -2.25 18.19
C VAL A 27 3.47 -0.78 18.33
N GLU A 28 4.01 -0.45 19.50
CA GLU A 28 4.53 0.87 19.80
C GLU A 28 5.93 1.01 19.22
N VAL A 29 6.06 1.95 18.29
CA VAL A 29 7.34 2.27 17.67
C VAL A 29 7.82 3.56 18.31
N THR A 30 8.93 3.49 19.03
CA THR A 30 9.62 4.65 19.60
C THR A 30 10.76 5.07 18.69
N VAL A 31 10.79 6.36 18.33
CA VAL A 31 11.88 6.94 17.52
C VAL A 31 12.45 8.11 18.31
N GLY A 32 13.73 8.03 18.69
CA GLY A 32 14.38 9.08 19.47
C GLY A 32 13.73 9.36 20.84
N GLY A 33 13.10 8.35 21.45
CA GLY A 33 12.40 8.49 22.74
C GLY A 33 10.95 8.98 22.65
N ALA A 34 10.45 9.36 21.47
CA ALA A 34 9.05 9.72 21.26
C ALA A 34 8.25 8.51 20.73
N VAL A 35 7.09 8.25 21.33
CA VAL A 35 6.15 7.23 20.85
C VAL A 35 5.50 7.75 19.58
N VAL A 36 5.72 7.07 18.45
CA VAL A 36 5.08 7.41 17.19
C VAL A 36 3.59 7.11 17.33
N PRO A 37 2.70 8.11 17.17
CA PRO A 37 1.28 7.89 17.28
C PRO A 37 0.78 6.94 16.18
N LYS A 38 -0.33 6.24 16.42
CA LYS A 38 -0.84 5.17 15.54
C LYS A 38 -1.63 5.67 14.32
N TRP A 39 -2.10 6.92 14.35
CA TRP A 39 -2.89 7.54 13.27
C TRP A 39 -2.19 7.61 11.89
N PRO A 40 -0.85 7.78 11.76
CA PRO A 40 -0.16 7.77 10.47
C PRO A 40 -0.29 6.43 9.74
N SER A 41 -0.49 5.33 10.47
CA SER A 41 -0.69 4.01 9.88
C SER A 41 -1.96 3.95 9.02
N VAL A 42 -2.98 4.76 9.31
CA VAL A 42 -4.20 4.84 8.49
C VAL A 42 -3.89 5.47 7.12
N LEU A 43 -3.09 6.53 7.10
CA LEU A 43 -2.64 7.15 5.84
C LEU A 43 -1.74 6.21 5.03
N ALA A 44 -0.86 5.48 5.73
CA ALA A 44 0.02 4.49 5.12
C ALA A 44 -0.71 3.23 4.62
N ILE A 45 -2.00 3.03 4.96
CA ILE A 45 -2.86 2.01 4.33
C ILE A 45 -3.58 2.62 3.13
N LEU A 46 -4.18 3.81 3.30
CA LEU A 46 -5.01 4.44 2.27
C LEU A 46 -4.22 4.76 0.99
N VAL A 47 -3.03 5.33 1.10
CA VAL A 47 -2.24 5.74 -0.06
C VAL A 47 -1.78 4.54 -0.91
N PRO A 48 -1.16 3.49 -0.34
CA PRO A 48 -0.80 2.29 -1.09
C PRO A 48 -2.00 1.56 -1.71
N SER A 49 -3.11 1.45 -0.98
CA SER A 49 -4.33 0.84 -1.52
C SER A 49 -4.90 1.63 -2.69
N ALA A 50 -4.96 2.96 -2.60
CA ALA A 50 -5.42 3.81 -3.70
C ALA A 50 -4.50 3.69 -4.93
N LEU A 51 -3.18 3.69 -4.73
CA LEU A 51 -2.21 3.53 -5.80
C LEU A 51 -2.31 2.15 -6.47
N ALA A 52 -2.40 1.08 -5.69
CA ALA A 52 -2.56 -0.28 -6.23
C ALA A 52 -3.85 -0.44 -7.05
N LEU A 53 -4.96 0.12 -6.56
CA LEU A 53 -6.24 0.13 -7.28
C LEU A 53 -6.18 0.96 -8.57
N GLY A 54 -5.50 2.11 -8.52
CA GLY A 54 -5.25 2.95 -9.70
C GLY A 54 -4.45 2.20 -10.78
N LEU A 55 -3.36 1.54 -10.37
CA LEU A 55 -2.49 0.75 -11.26
C LEU A 55 -3.24 -0.43 -11.90
N TRP A 56 -4.08 -1.12 -11.12
CA TRP A 56 -4.92 -2.20 -11.64
C TRP A 56 -5.94 -1.66 -12.65
N ARG A 57 -6.63 -0.57 -12.32
CA ARG A 57 -7.60 0.06 -13.23
C ARG A 57 -6.96 0.48 -14.55
N GLU A 58 -5.83 1.18 -14.51
CA GLU A 58 -5.15 1.62 -15.73
C GLU A 58 -4.73 0.45 -16.62
N HIS A 59 -4.28 -0.65 -16.02
CA HIS A 59 -3.93 -1.86 -16.78
C HIS A 59 -5.16 -2.51 -17.43
N ARG A 60 -6.34 -2.42 -16.81
CA ARG A 60 -7.57 -2.98 -17.37
C ARG A 60 -8.15 -2.12 -18.49
N SER A 61 -8.00 -0.80 -18.39
CA SER A 61 -8.48 0.16 -19.40
C SER A 61 -7.66 0.17 -20.70
N ARG A 62 -6.42 -0.32 -20.68
CA ARG A 62 -5.52 -0.39 -21.85
C ARG A 62 -5.60 -1.72 -22.62
N GLN A 63 -6.68 -2.49 -22.51
CA GLN A 63 -6.91 -3.53 -23.54
C GLN A 63 -7.24 -2.81 -24.86
N PRO A 64 -6.41 -2.93 -25.91
CA PRO A 64 -6.80 -2.43 -27.21
C PRO A 64 -8.05 -3.21 -27.62
N VAL A 65 -9.12 -2.50 -27.95
CA VAL A 65 -10.20 -3.08 -28.75
C VAL A 65 -9.51 -3.63 -30.00
N ALA A 66 -9.52 -4.94 -30.16
CA ALA A 66 -9.08 -5.58 -31.39
C ALA A 66 -9.97 -5.03 -32.51
N VAL A 67 -9.40 -4.17 -33.35
CA VAL A 67 -9.98 -3.73 -34.62
C VAL A 67 -9.28 -4.50 -35.73
#